data_AF-A0A665UKF3-F1
#
_entry.id   AF-A0A665UKF3-F1
#
_cell.length_a   1.000
_cell.length_b   1.000
_cell.length_c   1.000
_cell.angle_alpha   90.00
_cell.angle_beta   90.00
_cell.angle_gamma   90.00
#
_symmetry.space_group_name_H-M   'P 1'
#
loop_
_entity.id
_entity.type
_entity.pdbx_description
1 polymer ?
#
loop_
_entity_poly.entity_id
_entity_poly.type
_entity_poly.pdbx_seq_one_letter_code
_entity_poly.pdbx_strand_id
1 'polypeptide(L)'
;MKPTHKLLFVLCPMLVLGFIYYSSGKLHLHVWGQKPLYDKQGFLLQLDTKLPLDLAYKYGNLSEGVSGLAFLKPILSDQQAPMFLDRNFKRLAKVSNYLPPFGFKTQERIIDSILTATKNYGLGEELDSASCKRCIIVGNGGILSNKSLDYTFDSLLNEAPVRGYGKDVGTKTTIRITYPEGAIQKPENYEKDSLFVFSAFKPLDFKWLRQMVFKEKLRGTEGFWKSVAHYVPREPTEMRILNPYFIQEAAFQFIGLPLNNGVMGKGNIPTLGTVAITMALHNCDEVAVAGFGYDMNTPQAPLHYYETVKMSAIKESWTHNISKEKEFLRKLVKANVITDLTNGI
;
A
#
# COMPACT_ATOMS: atom_id res chain seq x y z
N MET A 1 51.04 48.90 -38.14
CA MET A 1 50.24 47.82 -37.51
C MET A 1 49.04 47.54 -38.38
N LYS A 2 48.95 46.35 -39.00
CA LYS A 2 48.01 46.06 -40.10
C LYS A 2 46.57 45.83 -39.58
N PRO A 3 45.51 46.29 -40.29
CA PRO A 3 44.12 46.26 -39.80
C PRO A 3 43.52 44.85 -39.73
N THR A 4 44.18 43.87 -40.31
CA THR A 4 43.70 42.49 -40.46
C THR A 4 43.75 41.67 -39.17
N HIS A 5 44.55 42.05 -38.17
CA HIS A 5 44.64 41.31 -36.91
C HIS A 5 43.51 41.62 -35.92
N LYS A 6 42.84 42.78 -36.01
CA LYS A 6 41.71 43.11 -35.13
C LYS A 6 40.40 42.43 -35.55
N LEU A 7 40.24 42.15 -36.85
CA LEU A 7 39.02 41.50 -37.36
C LEU A 7 38.94 40.03 -36.94
N LEU A 8 40.08 39.31 -36.90
CA LEU A 8 40.13 37.91 -36.49
C LEU A 8 39.82 37.71 -34.99
N PHE A 9 40.25 38.66 -34.14
CA PHE A 9 40.03 38.59 -32.69
C PHE A 9 38.56 38.81 -32.27
N VAL A 10 37.72 39.38 -33.15
CA VAL A 10 36.28 39.59 -32.89
C VAL A 10 35.42 38.53 -33.59
N LEU A 11 35.80 38.11 -34.80
CA LEU A 11 35.05 37.08 -35.55
C LEU A 11 35.09 35.70 -34.88
N CYS A 12 36.22 35.32 -34.29
CA CYS A 12 36.38 33.99 -33.68
C CYS A 12 35.47 33.76 -32.45
N PRO A 13 35.43 34.65 -31.43
CA PRO A 13 34.53 34.47 -30.29
C PRO A 13 33.04 34.61 -30.66
N MET A 14 32.69 35.43 -31.66
CA MET A 14 31.31 35.56 -32.14
C MET A 14 30.82 34.31 -32.86
N LEU A 15 31.68 33.64 -33.64
CA LEU A 15 31.34 32.36 -34.27
C LEU A 15 31.22 31.23 -33.24
N VAL A 16 32.05 31.22 -32.20
CA VAL A 16 31.96 30.24 -31.10
C VAL A 16 30.70 30.46 -30.26
N LEU A 17 30.37 31.71 -29.92
CA LEU A 17 29.12 32.04 -29.21
C LEU A 17 27.88 31.75 -30.07
N GLY A 18 27.95 32.03 -31.38
CA GLY A 18 26.92 31.65 -32.33
C GLY A 18 26.74 30.14 -32.44
N PHE A 19 27.84 29.38 -32.43
CA PHE A 19 27.80 27.91 -32.44
C PHE A 19 27.28 27.34 -31.12
N ILE A 20 27.64 27.90 -29.96
CA ILE A 20 27.11 27.48 -28.65
C ILE A 20 25.64 27.85 -28.53
N TYR A 21 25.22 29.05 -28.98
CA TYR A 21 23.82 29.46 -28.99
C TYR A 21 22.98 28.61 -29.96
N TYR A 22 23.49 28.35 -31.16
CA TYR A 22 22.86 27.46 -32.14
C TYR A 22 22.80 26.02 -31.64
N SER A 23 23.86 25.53 -30.98
CA SER A 23 23.90 24.17 -30.42
C SER A 23 23.02 24.02 -29.18
N SER A 24 22.97 25.00 -28.27
CA SER A 24 22.00 25.05 -27.15
C SER A 24 20.57 25.19 -27.66
N GLY A 25 20.35 25.99 -28.71
CA GLY A 25 19.07 26.07 -29.41
C GLY A 25 18.67 24.73 -30.00
N LYS A 26 19.61 23.98 -30.60
CA LYS A 26 19.37 22.66 -31.18
C LYS A 26 19.18 21.55 -30.15
N LEU A 27 19.81 21.66 -28.97
CA LEU A 27 19.55 20.80 -27.80
C LEU A 27 18.17 21.08 -27.18
N HIS A 28 17.68 22.33 -27.25
CA HIS A 28 16.33 22.68 -26.82
C HIS A 28 15.24 22.49 -27.90
N LEU A 29 15.61 22.39 -29.18
CA LEU A 29 14.70 22.19 -30.32
C LEU A 29 14.33 20.73 -30.58
N HIS A 30 14.71 19.79 -29.70
CA HIS A 30 14.34 18.39 -29.83
C HIS A 30 13.60 17.78 -28.63
N VAL A 31 12.81 18.58 -27.91
CA VAL A 31 11.63 18.07 -27.17
C VAL A 31 10.53 19.14 -27.17
N TRP A 32 10.05 19.55 -28.35
CA TRP A 32 8.76 20.24 -28.43
C TRP A 32 7.68 19.21 -28.77
N GLY A 33 6.86 18.86 -27.78
CA GLY A 33 5.49 18.41 -28.06
C GLY A 33 5.13 16.94 -27.84
N GLN A 34 5.86 16.15 -27.05
CA GLN A 34 5.23 14.97 -26.43
C GLN A 34 5.15 15.18 -24.93
N LYS A 35 3.94 15.48 -24.43
CA LYS A 35 3.65 15.30 -23.00
C LYS A 35 4.00 13.85 -22.66
N PRO A 36 4.63 13.58 -21.50
CA PRO A 36 4.91 12.21 -21.11
C PRO A 36 3.59 11.44 -21.16
N LEU A 37 3.55 10.30 -21.85
CA LEU A 37 2.33 9.50 -21.90
C LEU A 37 2.01 8.90 -20.53
N TYR A 38 3.04 8.71 -19.70
CA TYR A 38 2.97 8.12 -18.37
C TYR A 38 3.53 9.06 -17.29
N ASP A 39 3.00 8.97 -16.08
CA ASP A 39 3.62 9.58 -14.90
C ASP A 39 4.88 8.82 -14.46
N LYS A 40 5.55 9.31 -13.42
CA LYS A 40 6.77 8.69 -12.88
C LYS A 40 6.52 7.30 -12.28
N GLN A 41 5.27 6.94 -12.06
CA GLN A 41 4.82 5.67 -11.51
C GLN A 41 4.36 4.69 -12.60
N GLY A 42 4.41 5.10 -13.87
CA GLY A 42 4.04 4.26 -15.01
C GLY A 42 2.54 4.25 -15.34
N PHE A 43 1.75 5.18 -14.78
CA PHE A 43 0.33 5.32 -15.11
C PHE A 43 0.10 6.33 -16.25
N LEU A 44 -0.85 6.05 -17.13
CA LEU A 44 -1.21 6.95 -18.24
C LEU A 44 -1.67 8.34 -17.72
N LEU A 45 -1.04 9.41 -18.21
CA LEU A 45 -1.38 10.80 -17.83
C LEU A 45 -2.71 11.26 -18.42
N GLN A 46 -3.08 10.79 -19.61
CA GLN A 46 -4.36 11.04 -20.27
C GLN A 46 -4.89 9.71 -20.81
N LEU A 47 -6.15 9.38 -20.52
CA LEU A 47 -6.75 8.10 -20.90
C LEU A 47 -7.61 8.15 -22.17
N ASP A 48 -7.91 9.34 -22.68
CA ASP A 48 -8.64 9.51 -23.94
C ASP A 48 -7.72 9.45 -25.16
N THR A 49 -6.40 9.41 -24.93
CA THR A 49 -5.40 9.20 -25.99
C THR A 49 -5.34 7.72 -26.36
N LYS A 50 -5.60 7.40 -27.64
CA LYS A 50 -5.38 6.06 -28.22
C LYS A 50 -3.98 5.57 -27.84
N LEU A 51 -3.87 4.31 -27.38
CA LEU A 51 -2.56 3.71 -27.09
C LEU A 51 -1.65 3.84 -28.34
N PRO A 52 -0.36 4.13 -28.14
CA PRO A 52 0.65 4.03 -29.19
C PRO A 52 0.53 2.72 -29.98
N LEU A 53 0.72 2.77 -31.29
CA LEU A 53 0.49 1.66 -32.23
C LEU A 53 1.28 0.39 -31.87
N ASP A 54 2.45 0.53 -31.27
CA ASP A 54 3.29 -0.57 -30.76
C ASP A 54 2.66 -1.27 -29.54
N LEU A 55 2.03 -0.52 -28.64
CA LEU A 55 1.28 -1.06 -27.51
C LEU A 55 -0.09 -1.57 -27.94
N ALA A 56 -0.77 -0.91 -28.89
CA ALA A 56 -1.98 -1.42 -29.51
C ALA A 56 -1.71 -2.67 -30.36
N TYR A 57 -0.51 -2.87 -30.90
CA TYR A 57 -0.16 -4.12 -31.57
C TYR A 57 0.20 -5.23 -30.58
N LYS A 58 0.92 -4.88 -29.50
CA LYS A 58 1.29 -5.82 -28.43
C LYS A 58 0.10 -6.24 -27.55
N TYR A 59 -0.91 -5.38 -27.42
CA TYR A 59 -2.03 -5.54 -26.50
C TYR A 59 -3.41 -5.33 -27.13
N GLY A 60 -3.52 -4.96 -28.41
CA GLY A 60 -4.82 -4.67 -29.07
C GLY A 60 -5.57 -5.89 -29.58
N ASN A 61 -5.07 -7.10 -29.34
CA ASN A 61 -5.88 -8.32 -29.38
C ASN A 61 -6.46 -8.70 -28.00
N LEU A 62 -6.32 -7.85 -26.97
CA LEU A 62 -6.89 -8.09 -25.65
C LEU A 62 -8.29 -7.47 -25.56
N SER A 63 -9.20 -7.97 -26.40
CA SER A 63 -10.63 -7.84 -26.17
C SER A 63 -11.01 -8.65 -24.92
N GLU A 64 -11.69 -8.00 -23.97
CA GLU A 64 -12.37 -8.60 -22.82
C GLU A 64 -11.52 -9.56 -21.94
N GLY A 65 -10.92 -9.02 -20.87
CA GLY A 65 -10.65 -9.84 -19.68
C GLY A 65 -9.20 -10.00 -19.20
N VAL A 66 -8.22 -9.22 -19.67
CA VAL A 66 -6.88 -9.21 -19.04
C VAL A 66 -6.76 -8.08 -18.03
N SER A 67 -6.58 -8.45 -16.75
CA SER A 67 -6.41 -7.53 -15.63
C SER A 67 -5.24 -6.56 -15.84
N GLY A 68 -5.46 -5.27 -15.55
CA GLY A 68 -4.43 -4.23 -15.51
C GLY A 68 -3.23 -4.60 -14.64
N LEU A 69 -3.42 -5.50 -13.68
CA LEU A 69 -2.38 -6.06 -12.84
C LEU A 69 -1.27 -6.75 -13.65
N ALA A 70 -1.60 -7.36 -14.79
CA ALA A 70 -0.63 -7.97 -15.69
C ALA A 70 0.39 -6.95 -16.24
N PHE A 71 0.00 -5.67 -16.38
CA PHE A 71 0.89 -4.59 -16.82
C PHE A 71 1.80 -4.07 -15.71
N LEU A 72 1.37 -4.15 -14.45
CA LEU A 72 2.21 -3.81 -13.29
C LEU A 72 3.10 -4.98 -12.86
N LYS A 73 2.71 -6.24 -13.13
CA LYS A 73 3.50 -7.42 -12.75
C LYS A 73 4.99 -7.32 -13.13
N PRO A 74 5.42 -6.84 -14.30
CA PRO A 74 6.84 -6.63 -14.59
C PRO A 74 7.54 -5.60 -13.69
N ILE A 75 6.83 -4.52 -13.28
CA ILE A 75 7.34 -3.49 -12.36
C ILE A 75 7.42 -4.06 -10.92
N LEU A 76 6.44 -4.89 -10.55
CA LEU A 76 6.36 -5.57 -9.24
C LEU A 76 7.32 -6.78 -9.15
N SER A 77 7.60 -7.44 -10.28
CA SER A 77 8.32 -8.72 -10.40
C SER A 77 9.81 -8.61 -10.11
N ASP A 78 10.39 -7.42 -10.16
CA ASP A 78 11.80 -7.25 -9.80
C ASP A 78 12.01 -7.45 -8.27
N GLN A 79 10.92 -7.47 -7.47
CA GLN A 79 10.94 -7.64 -6.01
C GLN A 79 9.72 -8.40 -5.48
N GLN A 80 9.63 -9.71 -5.76
CA GLN A 80 8.64 -10.58 -5.12
C GLN A 80 8.93 -10.71 -3.61
N ALA A 81 8.23 -9.93 -2.78
CA ALA A 81 8.35 -9.99 -1.33
C ALA A 81 7.25 -10.89 -0.73
N PRO A 82 7.58 -11.77 0.24
CA PRO A 82 6.57 -12.59 0.91
C PRO A 82 5.62 -11.71 1.73
N MET A 83 4.33 -12.09 1.78
CA MET A 83 3.29 -11.39 2.56
C MET A 83 3.72 -11.17 4.03
N PHE A 84 4.30 -12.20 4.64
CA PHE A 84 4.65 -12.22 6.05
C PHE A 84 6.13 -12.47 6.27
N LEU A 85 6.65 -12.04 7.43
CA LEU A 85 8.01 -12.36 7.83
C LEU A 85 8.13 -13.85 8.18
N ASP A 86 9.21 -14.46 7.69
CA ASP A 86 9.64 -15.82 8.02
C ASP A 86 10.96 -15.79 8.81
N ARG A 87 11.52 -16.96 9.11
CA ARG A 87 12.82 -17.09 9.81
C ARG A 87 14.00 -16.45 9.08
N ASN A 88 13.86 -16.15 7.79
CA ASN A 88 14.90 -15.53 6.96
C ASN A 88 14.74 -14.01 6.83
N PHE A 89 13.80 -13.38 7.56
CA PHE A 89 13.49 -11.95 7.43
C PHE A 89 14.70 -11.00 7.48
N LYS A 90 15.76 -11.37 8.20
CA LYS A 90 17.00 -10.58 8.29
C LYS A 90 17.72 -10.40 6.95
N ARG A 91 17.45 -11.25 5.95
CA ARG A 91 17.99 -11.12 4.58
C ARG A 91 17.34 -9.98 3.80
N LEU A 92 16.23 -9.43 4.28
CA LEU A 92 15.49 -8.35 3.62
C LEU A 92 16.22 -7.00 3.82
N ALA A 93 17.30 -6.78 3.05
CA ALA A 93 18.20 -5.63 3.19
C ALA A 93 17.51 -4.26 3.10
N LYS A 94 16.41 -4.15 2.36
CA LYS A 94 15.65 -2.89 2.22
C LYS A 94 14.96 -2.46 3.51
N VAL A 95 14.50 -3.42 4.32
CA VAL A 95 13.72 -3.16 5.54
C VAL A 95 14.54 -3.30 6.82
N SER A 96 15.71 -3.94 6.76
CA SER A 96 16.60 -4.07 7.92
C SER A 96 17.23 -2.75 8.38
N ASN A 97 17.24 -1.73 7.53
CA ASN A 97 17.90 -0.45 7.81
C ASN A 97 16.99 0.60 8.46
N TYR A 98 15.68 0.35 8.50
CA TYR A 98 14.69 1.29 9.03
C TYR A 98 14.04 0.78 10.31
N LEU A 99 13.68 1.71 11.19
CA LEU A 99 12.80 1.42 12.33
C LEU A 99 11.37 1.18 11.82
N PRO A 100 10.49 0.58 12.64
CA PRO A 100 9.05 0.56 12.34
C PRO A 100 8.52 1.99 12.08
N PRO A 101 7.55 2.18 11.16
CA PRO A 101 6.84 1.15 10.38
C PRO A 101 7.59 0.67 9.14
N PHE A 102 8.60 1.39 8.68
CA PHE A 102 9.26 1.10 7.41
C PHE A 102 10.22 -0.08 7.49
N GLY A 103 10.55 -0.55 8.68
CA GLY A 103 11.42 -1.70 8.85
C GLY A 103 11.33 -2.31 10.23
N PHE A 104 12.34 -3.08 10.59
CA PHE A 104 12.41 -3.78 11.87
C PHE A 104 13.76 -3.62 12.56
N LYS A 105 14.57 -2.62 12.16
CA LYS A 105 15.87 -2.35 12.77
C LYS A 105 15.72 -2.30 14.29
N THR A 106 16.63 -2.94 15.02
CA THR A 106 16.64 -3.10 16.50
C THR A 106 15.58 -4.03 17.08
N GLN A 107 14.65 -4.56 16.28
CA GLN A 107 13.57 -5.45 16.71
C GLN A 107 13.85 -6.93 16.35
N GLU A 108 15.02 -7.24 15.83
CA GLU A 108 15.35 -8.55 15.28
C GLU A 108 15.22 -9.67 16.32
N ARG A 109 15.69 -9.43 17.55
CA ARG A 109 15.64 -10.44 18.63
C ARG A 109 14.21 -10.76 19.07
N ILE A 110 13.34 -9.75 19.16
CA ILE A 110 11.95 -9.98 19.55
C ILE A 110 11.16 -10.64 18.41
N ILE A 111 11.43 -10.28 17.17
CA ILE A 111 10.85 -10.93 15.99
C ILE A 111 11.30 -12.39 15.91
N ASP A 112 12.59 -12.70 16.11
CA ASP A 112 13.07 -14.09 16.18
C ASP A 112 12.30 -14.89 17.24
N SER A 113 12.13 -14.32 18.43
CA SER A 113 11.40 -14.97 19.52
C SER A 113 9.96 -15.25 19.15
N ILE A 114 9.27 -14.30 18.52
CA ILE A 114 7.89 -14.46 18.06
C ILE A 114 7.82 -15.54 16.97
N LEU A 115 8.65 -15.44 15.93
CA LEU A 115 8.63 -16.38 14.80
C LEU A 115 9.03 -17.81 15.21
N THR A 116 9.83 -17.97 16.27
CA THR A 116 10.09 -19.29 16.88
C THR A 116 8.81 -19.92 17.43
N ALA A 117 7.94 -19.12 18.03
CA ALA A 117 6.68 -19.59 18.61
C ALA A 117 5.59 -19.80 17.57
N THR A 118 5.47 -18.92 16.56
CA THR A 118 4.39 -19.01 15.56
C THR A 118 4.57 -20.18 14.60
N LYS A 119 5.81 -20.54 14.24
CA LYS A 119 6.17 -21.72 13.40
C LYS A 119 5.54 -21.80 11.99
N ASN A 120 4.56 -20.97 11.66
CA ASN A 120 3.92 -20.86 10.36
C ASN A 120 3.99 -19.41 9.89
N TYR A 121 4.33 -19.23 8.61
CA TYR A 121 4.65 -17.93 7.99
C TYR A 121 3.92 -17.71 6.67
N GLY A 122 3.04 -18.62 6.25
CA GLY A 122 2.24 -18.55 5.02
C GLY A 122 0.75 -18.36 5.29
N LEU A 123 -0.06 -18.42 4.23
CA LEU A 123 -1.52 -18.39 4.33
C LEU A 123 -2.11 -19.72 4.81
N GLY A 124 -1.32 -20.80 4.74
CA GLY A 124 -1.77 -22.17 4.97
C GLY A 124 -1.70 -22.98 3.67
N GLU A 125 -1.56 -24.30 3.79
CA GLU A 125 -1.21 -25.20 2.68
C GLU A 125 -2.12 -25.05 1.45
N GLU A 126 -3.43 -24.97 1.66
CA GLU A 126 -4.41 -24.81 0.58
C GLU A 126 -4.20 -23.50 -0.19
N LEU A 127 -4.08 -22.37 0.50
CA LEU A 127 -3.93 -21.06 -0.13
C LEU A 127 -2.52 -20.85 -0.68
N ASP A 128 -1.49 -21.34 0.01
CA ASP A 128 -0.09 -21.23 -0.43
C ASP A 128 0.12 -22.01 -1.74
N SER A 129 -0.46 -23.20 -1.86
CA SER A 129 -0.40 -24.05 -3.07
C SER A 129 -1.36 -23.65 -4.19
N ALA A 130 -2.31 -22.75 -3.93
CA ALA A 130 -3.27 -22.30 -4.93
C ALA A 130 -2.57 -21.67 -6.15
N SER A 131 -2.89 -22.18 -7.34
CA SER A 131 -2.34 -21.74 -8.62
C SER A 131 -2.87 -20.38 -9.10
N CYS A 132 -4.00 -19.94 -8.54
CA CYS A 132 -4.58 -18.62 -8.78
C CYS A 132 -5.15 -18.09 -7.46
N LYS A 133 -4.69 -16.92 -7.03
CA LYS A 133 -5.13 -16.28 -5.79
C LYS A 133 -5.98 -15.05 -6.12
N ARG A 134 -7.27 -15.08 -5.75
CA ARG A 134 -8.17 -13.93 -5.84
C ARG A 134 -8.35 -13.31 -4.46
N CYS A 135 -8.10 -12.01 -4.35
CA CYS A 135 -8.08 -11.33 -3.07
C CYS A 135 -9.07 -10.17 -3.06
N ILE A 136 -9.93 -10.14 -2.05
CA ILE A 136 -10.79 -8.98 -1.77
C ILE A 136 -10.27 -8.31 -0.50
N ILE A 137 -9.93 -7.03 -0.61
CA ILE A 137 -9.58 -6.20 0.54
C ILE A 137 -10.80 -5.39 0.92
N VAL A 138 -11.28 -5.58 2.15
CA VAL A 138 -12.46 -4.89 2.67
C VAL A 138 -11.98 -3.83 3.66
N GLY A 139 -12.09 -2.57 3.22
CA GLY A 139 -11.87 -1.39 4.04
C GLY A 139 -13.01 -1.16 5.02
N ASN A 140 -12.89 -0.10 5.82
CA ASN A 140 -13.85 0.16 6.89
C ASN A 140 -14.91 1.21 6.50
N GLY A 141 -14.88 1.72 5.27
CA GLY A 141 -15.63 2.89 4.84
C GLY A 141 -17.14 2.77 5.06
N GLY A 142 -17.78 3.86 5.49
CA GLY A 142 -19.24 3.94 5.65
C GLY A 142 -20.04 3.66 4.38
N ILE A 143 -19.39 3.69 3.20
CA ILE A 143 -19.98 3.31 1.92
C ILE A 143 -20.41 1.84 1.86
N LEU A 144 -19.91 0.97 2.76
CA LEU A 144 -20.33 -0.43 2.85
C LEU A 144 -21.77 -0.59 3.33
N SER A 145 -22.29 0.37 4.09
CA SER A 145 -23.64 0.28 4.65
C SER A 145 -24.68 0.11 3.54
N ASN A 146 -25.53 -0.93 3.66
CA ASN A 146 -26.55 -1.33 2.71
C ASN A 146 -26.04 -1.77 1.32
N LYS A 147 -24.76 -2.12 1.15
CA LYS A 147 -24.23 -2.59 -0.13
C LYS A 147 -24.58 -4.05 -0.45
N SER A 148 -24.96 -4.85 0.55
CA SER A 148 -25.33 -6.26 0.36
C SER A 148 -24.30 -7.06 -0.46
N LEU A 149 -23.02 -6.99 -0.07
CA LEU A 149 -21.92 -7.66 -0.77
C LEU A 149 -21.94 -9.17 -0.46
N ASP A 150 -22.19 -10.01 -1.46
CA ASP A 150 -22.25 -11.48 -1.32
C ASP A 150 -20.93 -12.13 -1.78
N TYR A 151 -19.90 -12.10 -0.92
CA TYR A 151 -18.60 -12.71 -1.20
C TYR A 151 -18.07 -13.53 -0.02
N THR A 152 -17.17 -14.47 -0.31
CA THR A 152 -16.68 -15.52 0.61
C THR A 152 -15.21 -15.39 1.03
N PHE A 153 -14.42 -14.44 0.52
CA PHE A 153 -12.97 -14.39 0.80
C PHE A 153 -12.46 -12.97 1.00
N ASP A 154 -12.43 -12.53 2.26
CA ASP A 154 -12.13 -11.14 2.58
C ASP A 154 -10.93 -10.98 3.53
N SER A 155 -10.11 -9.97 3.26
CA SER A 155 -9.15 -9.41 4.22
C SER A 155 -9.78 -8.19 4.90
N LEU A 156 -9.96 -8.25 6.22
CA LEU A 156 -10.49 -7.15 7.02
C LEU A 156 -9.37 -6.38 7.74
N LEU A 157 -9.66 -5.12 8.06
CA LEU A 157 -8.69 -4.20 8.64
C LEU A 157 -9.14 -3.72 10.02
N ASN A 158 -8.18 -3.63 10.94
CA ASN A 158 -8.39 -3.04 12.27
C ASN A 158 -9.52 -3.72 13.08
N GLU A 159 -10.35 -2.92 13.75
CA GLU A 159 -11.43 -3.35 14.65
C GLU A 159 -12.77 -3.59 13.94
N ALA A 160 -12.78 -3.64 12.61
CA ALA A 160 -13.98 -3.73 11.80
C ALA A 160 -14.80 -5.01 12.15
N PRO A 161 -16.02 -4.87 12.68
CA PRO A 161 -16.84 -6.00 13.08
C PRO A 161 -17.53 -6.62 11.86
N VAL A 162 -17.56 -7.95 11.82
CA VAL A 162 -18.38 -8.72 10.85
C VAL A 162 -19.75 -9.04 11.43
N ARG A 163 -19.79 -9.38 12.73
CA ARG A 163 -21.01 -9.75 13.43
C ARG A 163 -22.01 -8.59 13.40
N GLY A 164 -23.21 -8.85 12.88
CA GLY A 164 -24.26 -7.84 12.70
C GLY A 164 -24.18 -7.07 11.38
N TYR A 165 -23.09 -7.19 10.63
CA TYR A 165 -22.86 -6.49 9.35
C TYR A 165 -22.66 -7.44 8.17
N GLY A 166 -22.74 -8.75 8.38
CA GLY A 166 -22.31 -9.74 7.39
C GLY A 166 -23.05 -9.72 6.05
N LYS A 167 -24.23 -9.08 6.00
CA LYS A 167 -24.92 -8.80 4.73
C LYS A 167 -24.12 -7.81 3.87
N ASP A 168 -23.52 -6.80 4.47
CA ASP A 168 -22.85 -5.69 3.80
C ASP A 168 -21.35 -5.91 3.64
N VAL A 169 -20.72 -6.67 4.53
CA VAL A 169 -19.25 -6.84 4.58
C VAL A 169 -18.80 -8.29 4.41
N GLY A 170 -19.70 -9.20 4.05
CA GLY A 170 -19.42 -10.63 3.94
C GLY A 170 -19.40 -11.35 5.30
N THR A 171 -19.32 -12.68 5.27
CA THR A 171 -19.38 -13.52 6.50
C THR A 171 -18.09 -14.29 6.80
N LYS A 172 -17.12 -14.28 5.88
CA LYS A 172 -15.88 -15.05 5.99
C LYS A 172 -14.66 -14.13 5.90
N THR A 173 -13.80 -14.21 6.91
CA THR A 173 -12.55 -13.46 6.97
C THR A 173 -11.40 -14.43 6.93
N THR A 174 -10.56 -14.35 5.91
CA THR A 174 -9.34 -15.19 5.82
C THR A 174 -8.21 -14.57 6.61
N ILE A 175 -8.08 -13.25 6.51
CA ILE A 175 -6.99 -12.46 7.10
C ILE A 175 -7.59 -11.25 7.80
N ARG A 176 -7.18 -10.99 9.05
CA ARG A 176 -7.36 -9.69 9.68
C ARG A 176 -6.00 -9.02 9.85
N ILE A 177 -5.79 -7.90 9.17
CA ILE A 177 -4.58 -7.08 9.33
C ILE A 177 -4.88 -5.98 10.36
N THR A 178 -4.06 -5.91 11.41
CA THR A 178 -4.23 -4.92 12.48
C THR A 178 -2.91 -4.61 13.19
N TYR A 179 -2.96 -3.69 14.14
CA TYR A 179 -1.88 -3.25 15.03
C TYR A 179 -2.46 -3.08 16.45
N PRO A 180 -1.66 -2.87 17.52
CA PRO A 180 -2.14 -2.94 18.89
C PRO A 180 -3.35 -2.04 19.18
N GLU A 181 -3.29 -0.77 18.75
CA GLU A 181 -4.41 0.15 18.89
C GLU A 181 -5.54 -0.14 17.88
N GLY A 182 -5.27 -0.77 16.74
CA GLY A 182 -6.31 -1.18 15.80
C GLY A 182 -6.96 -2.52 16.11
N ALA A 183 -6.59 -3.21 17.19
CA ALA A 183 -7.01 -4.59 17.45
C ALA A 183 -8.33 -4.64 18.22
N ILE A 184 -9.20 -5.58 17.85
CA ILE A 184 -10.47 -5.82 18.55
C ILE A 184 -10.17 -6.13 20.02
N GLN A 185 -10.78 -5.37 20.92
CA GLN A 185 -10.52 -5.48 22.36
C GLN A 185 -11.29 -6.61 23.04
N LYS A 186 -12.48 -6.94 22.51
CA LYS A 186 -13.37 -7.98 23.04
C LYS A 186 -13.17 -9.30 22.30
N PRO A 187 -12.66 -10.36 22.93
CA PRO A 187 -12.35 -11.63 22.26
C PRO A 187 -13.54 -12.23 21.49
N GLU A 188 -14.75 -12.07 21.99
CA GLU A 188 -16.00 -12.56 21.39
C GLU A 188 -16.36 -11.90 20.04
N ASN A 189 -15.68 -10.81 19.68
CA ASN A 189 -15.88 -10.10 18.41
C ASN A 189 -14.90 -10.55 17.31
N TYR A 190 -13.91 -11.38 17.62
CA TYR A 190 -13.07 -11.99 16.59
C TYR A 190 -13.86 -13.08 15.84
N GLU A 191 -13.55 -13.29 14.56
CA GLU A 191 -14.04 -14.45 13.83
C GLU A 191 -13.46 -15.74 14.44
N LYS A 192 -14.01 -16.88 14.05
CA LYS A 192 -13.48 -18.18 14.47
C LYS A 192 -12.21 -18.54 13.71
N ASP A 193 -12.27 -18.48 12.38
CA ASP A 193 -11.26 -19.06 11.51
C ASP A 193 -10.58 -17.99 10.65
N SER A 194 -9.73 -17.15 11.25
CA SER A 194 -8.98 -16.11 10.51
C SER A 194 -7.54 -15.96 11.01
N LEU A 195 -6.62 -15.70 10.08
CA LEU A 195 -5.24 -15.36 10.42
C LEU A 195 -5.19 -13.96 11.04
N PHE A 196 -4.54 -13.85 12.20
CA PHE A 196 -4.22 -12.57 12.81
C PHE A 196 -2.89 -12.05 12.26
N VAL A 197 -2.96 -11.03 11.42
CA VAL A 197 -1.78 -10.41 10.80
C VAL A 197 -1.48 -9.10 11.50
N PHE A 198 -0.33 -9.06 12.16
CA PHE A 198 0.16 -7.91 12.88
C PHE A 198 0.99 -7.01 11.96
N SER A 199 0.68 -5.72 11.95
CA SER A 199 1.48 -4.65 11.35
C SER A 199 2.11 -3.80 12.46
N ALA A 200 3.41 -3.52 12.34
CA ALA A 200 4.14 -2.74 13.34
C ALA A 200 4.30 -1.29 12.89
N PHE A 201 4.01 -0.35 13.79
CA PHE A 201 4.21 1.08 13.59
C PHE A 201 5.26 1.69 14.51
N LYS A 202 5.55 1.04 15.63
CA LYS A 202 6.57 1.43 16.61
C LYS A 202 7.17 0.20 17.32
N PRO A 203 8.38 0.29 17.88
CA PRO A 203 9.01 -0.81 18.63
C PRO A 203 8.13 -1.42 19.73
N LEU A 204 7.33 -0.58 20.40
CA LEU A 204 6.41 -1.03 21.45
C LEU A 204 5.38 -2.05 20.94
N ASP A 205 5.03 -2.00 19.65
CA ASP A 205 4.03 -2.91 19.06
C ASP A 205 4.53 -4.36 19.05
N PHE A 206 5.84 -4.58 18.82
CA PHE A 206 6.41 -5.93 18.89
C PHE A 206 6.40 -6.50 20.31
N LYS A 207 6.56 -5.64 21.33
CA LYS A 207 6.44 -6.06 22.74
C LYS A 207 5.02 -6.53 23.03
N TRP A 208 4.02 -5.79 22.55
CA TRP A 208 2.62 -6.18 22.65
C TRP A 208 2.35 -7.50 21.93
N LEU A 209 2.80 -7.65 20.68
CA LEU A 209 2.61 -8.89 19.93
C LEU A 209 3.26 -10.09 20.64
N ARG A 210 4.46 -9.93 21.19
CA ARG A 210 5.11 -10.99 21.99
C ARG A 210 4.21 -11.41 23.16
N GLN A 211 3.64 -10.46 23.90
CA GLN A 211 2.74 -10.79 25.00
C GLN A 211 1.49 -11.55 24.53
N MET A 212 0.93 -11.20 23.37
CA MET A 212 -0.21 -11.92 22.78
C MET A 212 0.17 -13.35 22.36
N VAL A 213 1.33 -13.52 21.71
CA VAL A 213 1.84 -14.81 21.24
C VAL A 213 2.14 -15.76 22.40
N PHE A 214 2.78 -15.26 23.46
CA PHE A 214 3.14 -16.07 24.63
C PHE A 214 2.05 -16.12 25.71
N LYS A 215 0.86 -15.55 25.43
CA LYS A 215 -0.28 -15.48 26.38
C LYS A 215 0.12 -14.88 27.72
N GLU A 216 1.01 -13.90 27.70
CA GLU A 216 1.48 -13.20 28.89
C GLU A 216 0.48 -12.12 29.31
N LYS A 217 0.46 -11.79 30.60
CA LYS A 217 -0.30 -10.62 31.10
C LYS A 217 0.25 -9.36 30.44
N LEU A 218 -0.63 -8.57 29.83
CA LEU A 218 -0.30 -7.27 29.24
C LEU A 218 0.36 -6.35 30.28
N ARG A 219 1.51 -5.77 29.91
CA ARG A 219 2.28 -4.81 30.73
C ARG A 219 2.84 -3.71 29.83
N GLY A 220 3.02 -2.52 30.39
CA GLY A 220 3.67 -1.39 29.69
C GLY A 220 2.80 -0.86 28.56
N THR A 221 1.56 -0.49 28.89
CA THR A 221 0.64 0.16 27.94
C THR A 221 0.93 1.64 27.74
N GLU A 222 1.92 2.19 28.45
CA GLU A 222 2.42 3.55 28.26
C GLU A 222 3.02 3.68 26.86
N GLY A 223 2.60 4.70 26.11
CA GLY A 223 3.08 4.97 24.74
C GLY A 223 2.16 4.49 23.61
N PHE A 224 1.08 3.78 23.92
CA PHE A 224 -0.05 3.64 23.00
C PHE A 224 -0.95 4.89 23.08
N TRP A 225 -1.43 5.37 21.94
CA TRP A 225 -2.25 6.59 21.88
C TRP A 225 -3.72 6.34 22.22
N LYS A 226 -4.14 5.07 22.33
CA LYS A 226 -5.43 4.64 22.89
C LYS A 226 -5.31 3.24 23.51
N SER A 227 -6.41 2.70 24.04
CA SER A 227 -6.42 1.35 24.60
C SER A 227 -6.10 0.29 23.54
N VAL A 228 -5.48 -0.79 24.00
CA VAL A 228 -5.08 -1.94 23.17
C VAL A 228 -5.74 -3.21 23.68
N ALA A 229 -5.89 -4.21 22.80
CA ALA A 229 -6.44 -5.49 23.21
C ALA A 229 -5.52 -6.19 24.23
N HIS A 230 -6.13 -6.72 25.29
CA HIS A 230 -5.41 -7.42 26.37
C HIS A 230 -5.21 -8.91 26.06
N TYR A 231 -5.98 -9.43 25.11
CA TYR A 231 -5.94 -10.81 24.67
C TYR A 231 -6.40 -10.90 23.22
N VAL A 232 -5.70 -11.69 22.42
CA VAL A 232 -6.11 -12.08 21.06
C VAL A 232 -6.45 -13.58 21.08
N PRO A 233 -7.69 -13.98 20.75
CA PRO A 233 -8.16 -15.38 20.78
C PRO A 233 -7.65 -16.16 19.56
N ARG A 234 -6.33 -16.25 19.42
CA ARG A 234 -5.64 -16.99 18.36
C ARG A 234 -4.47 -17.76 18.91
N GLU A 235 -4.25 -18.95 18.38
CA GLU A 235 -3.03 -19.70 18.67
C GLU A 235 -1.82 -19.04 17.99
N PRO A 236 -0.60 -19.20 18.53
CA PRO A 236 0.60 -18.68 17.89
C PRO A 236 0.73 -19.05 16.41
N THR A 237 0.28 -20.24 16.03
CA THR A 237 0.30 -20.75 14.65
C THR A 237 -0.63 -20.03 13.70
N GLU A 238 -1.56 -19.22 14.21
CA GLU A 238 -2.52 -18.41 13.45
C GLU A 238 -2.11 -16.93 13.39
N MET A 239 -0.98 -16.58 14.01
CA MET A 239 -0.45 -15.22 14.02
C MET A 239 0.67 -15.06 12.98
N ARG A 240 0.67 -13.91 12.28
CA ARG A 240 1.69 -13.53 11.30
C ARG A 240 2.17 -12.11 11.56
N ILE A 241 3.39 -11.81 11.13
CA ILE A 241 3.92 -10.44 11.09
C ILE A 241 3.92 -10.00 9.62
N LEU A 242 3.16 -8.94 9.31
CA LEU A 242 3.17 -8.33 7.98
C LEU A 242 4.58 -7.86 7.63
N ASN A 243 5.02 -8.14 6.40
CA ASN A 243 6.30 -7.67 5.92
C ASN A 243 6.29 -6.13 5.74
N PRO A 244 7.13 -5.37 6.46
CA PRO A 244 7.14 -3.90 6.37
C PRO A 244 7.56 -3.38 4.99
N TYR A 245 8.05 -4.25 4.11
CA TYR A 245 8.27 -3.93 2.70
C TYR A 245 7.02 -3.31 2.06
N PHE A 246 5.83 -3.84 2.31
CA PHE A 246 4.60 -3.30 1.70
C PHE A 246 4.24 -1.91 2.21
N ILE A 247 4.70 -1.54 3.42
CA ILE A 247 4.56 -0.16 3.91
C ILE A 247 5.51 0.77 3.14
N GLN A 248 6.77 0.37 2.95
CA GLN A 248 7.72 1.16 2.15
C GLN A 248 7.25 1.31 0.70
N GLU A 249 6.83 0.20 0.08
CA GLU A 249 6.43 0.17 -1.32
C GLU A 249 5.20 1.05 -1.54
N ALA A 250 4.18 0.91 -0.70
CA ALA A 250 3.01 1.77 -0.71
C ALA A 250 3.42 3.24 -0.53
N ALA A 251 4.18 3.55 0.53
CA ALA A 251 4.54 4.92 0.87
C ALA A 251 5.38 5.59 -0.22
N PHE A 252 6.51 4.99 -0.59
CA PHE A 252 7.57 5.67 -1.33
C PHE A 252 7.52 5.40 -2.82
N GLN A 253 7.18 4.16 -3.22
CA GLN A 253 7.16 3.79 -4.64
C GLN A 253 5.83 4.15 -5.29
N PHE A 254 4.70 3.75 -4.69
CA PHE A 254 3.39 3.92 -5.32
C PHE A 254 2.79 5.30 -5.08
N ILE A 255 2.71 5.74 -3.83
CA ILE A 255 2.08 7.02 -3.49
C ILE A 255 3.06 8.20 -3.66
N GLY A 256 4.37 7.97 -3.50
CA GLY A 256 5.39 9.02 -3.54
C GLY A 256 5.29 9.96 -2.33
N LEU A 257 5.14 9.39 -1.13
CA LEU A 257 5.21 10.08 0.15
C LEU A 257 6.67 10.43 0.51
N PRO A 258 6.90 11.46 1.36
CA PRO A 258 8.25 11.85 1.73
C PRO A 258 8.94 10.79 2.59
N LEU A 259 10.16 10.40 2.21
CA LEU A 259 10.95 9.40 2.95
C LEU A 259 11.20 9.79 4.41
N ASN A 260 11.42 11.08 4.69
CA ASN A 260 11.69 11.60 6.04
C ASN A 260 12.76 10.80 6.81
N ASN A 261 13.86 10.46 6.13
CA ASN A 261 14.93 9.59 6.65
C ASN A 261 14.44 8.22 7.18
N GLY A 262 13.30 7.74 6.69
CA GLY A 262 12.66 6.51 7.13
C GLY A 262 12.06 6.59 8.53
N VAL A 263 11.63 7.78 8.95
CA VAL A 263 10.97 8.00 10.24
C VAL A 263 9.52 8.40 10.01
N MET A 264 8.61 7.87 10.84
CA MET A 264 7.22 8.31 10.86
C MET A 264 7.12 9.82 11.08
N GLY A 265 6.33 10.48 10.24
CA GLY A 265 6.17 11.92 10.21
C GLY A 265 4.84 12.31 9.59
N LYS A 266 4.66 13.62 9.35
CA LYS A 266 3.40 14.15 8.85
C LYS A 266 3.14 13.68 7.42
N GLY A 267 2.04 12.98 7.21
CA GLY A 267 1.54 12.57 5.90
C GLY A 267 2.46 11.59 5.17
N ASN A 268 3.31 10.83 5.87
CA ASN A 268 4.23 9.88 5.24
C ASN A 268 3.94 8.41 5.53
N ILE A 269 2.89 8.12 6.29
CA ILE A 269 2.44 6.76 6.55
C ILE A 269 1.20 6.49 5.67
N PRO A 270 1.18 5.45 4.85
CA PRO A 270 -0.03 5.03 4.15
C PRO A 270 -1.07 4.46 5.13
N THR A 271 -2.35 4.57 4.80
CA THR A 271 -3.38 3.85 5.57
C THR A 271 -3.15 2.34 5.50
N LEU A 272 -3.57 1.59 6.52
CA LEU A 272 -3.45 0.13 6.52
C LEU A 272 -4.19 -0.51 5.34
N GLY A 273 -5.25 0.12 4.84
CA GLY A 273 -5.96 -0.35 3.64
C GLY A 273 -5.10 -0.24 2.39
N THR A 274 -4.40 0.87 2.20
CA THR A 274 -3.46 1.02 1.08
C THR A 274 -2.29 0.03 1.20
N VAL A 275 -1.79 -0.22 2.42
CA VAL A 275 -0.78 -1.26 2.66
C VAL A 275 -1.29 -2.66 2.30
N ALA A 276 -2.53 -2.98 2.67
CA ALA A 276 -3.15 -4.27 2.37
C ALA A 276 -3.37 -4.47 0.86
N ILE A 277 -3.77 -3.41 0.14
CA ILE A 277 -3.85 -3.42 -1.32
C ILE A 277 -2.47 -3.69 -1.91
N THR A 278 -1.44 -2.96 -1.48
CA THR A 278 -0.06 -3.19 -1.96
C THR A 278 0.40 -4.62 -1.71
N MET A 279 0.17 -5.19 -0.52
CA MET A 279 0.45 -6.60 -0.24
C MET A 279 -0.28 -7.54 -1.22
N ALA A 280 -1.56 -7.30 -1.49
CA ALA A 280 -2.36 -8.11 -2.40
C ALA A 280 -1.88 -8.01 -3.85
N LEU A 281 -1.50 -6.82 -4.33
CA LEU A 281 -0.96 -6.61 -5.67
C LEU A 281 0.31 -7.44 -5.93
N HIS A 282 1.13 -7.67 -4.91
CA HIS A 282 2.31 -8.52 -5.03
C HIS A 282 2.02 -10.02 -4.95
N ASN A 283 0.92 -10.43 -4.33
CA ASN A 283 0.75 -11.82 -3.89
C ASN A 283 -0.56 -12.47 -4.37
N CYS A 284 -1.38 -11.74 -5.13
CA CYS A 284 -2.64 -12.19 -5.70
C CYS A 284 -2.65 -11.96 -7.21
N ASP A 285 -3.41 -12.79 -7.94
CA ASP A 285 -3.58 -12.69 -9.39
C ASP A 285 -4.71 -11.75 -9.79
N GLU A 286 -5.70 -11.60 -8.90
CA GLU A 286 -6.79 -10.66 -9.04
C GLU A 286 -7.02 -9.97 -7.70
N VAL A 287 -7.20 -8.65 -7.74
CA VAL A 287 -7.45 -7.84 -6.55
C VAL A 287 -8.74 -7.06 -6.73
N ALA A 288 -9.67 -7.25 -5.80
CA ALA A 288 -10.85 -6.42 -5.66
C ALA A 288 -10.79 -5.69 -4.31
N VAL A 289 -11.49 -4.56 -4.24
CA VAL A 289 -11.57 -3.74 -3.04
C VAL A 289 -13.02 -3.35 -2.78
N ALA A 290 -13.39 -3.25 -1.51
CA ALA A 290 -14.71 -2.79 -1.07
C ALA A 290 -14.56 -1.89 0.15
N GLY A 291 -15.39 -0.85 0.27
CA GLY A 291 -15.36 0.03 1.44
C GLY A 291 -14.17 0.99 1.47
N PHE A 292 -13.63 1.29 0.29
CA PHE A 292 -12.55 2.26 0.10
C PHE A 292 -13.10 3.57 -0.47
N GLY A 293 -12.32 4.64 -0.25
CA GLY A 293 -12.65 5.98 -0.71
C GLY A 293 -13.15 6.87 0.41
N TYR A 294 -12.80 8.15 0.29
CA TYR A 294 -13.27 9.22 1.17
C TYR A 294 -13.94 10.28 0.31
N ASP A 295 -15.25 10.45 0.50
CA ASP A 295 -15.99 11.55 -0.12
C ASP A 295 -15.96 12.78 0.80
N MET A 296 -14.98 13.64 0.55
CA MET A 296 -14.79 14.86 1.35
C MET A 296 -15.88 15.91 1.14
N ASN A 297 -16.77 15.72 0.15
CA ASN A 297 -17.95 16.57 -0.08
C ASN A 297 -19.11 16.24 0.86
N THR A 298 -19.07 15.09 1.54
CA THR A 298 -20.10 14.65 2.51
C THR A 298 -19.49 14.52 3.92
N PRO A 299 -18.99 15.61 4.54
CA PRO A 299 -18.25 15.56 5.80
C PRO A 299 -19.05 15.01 6.99
N GLN A 300 -20.38 15.03 6.92
CA GLN A 300 -21.28 14.50 7.95
C GLN A 300 -21.63 13.02 7.75
N ALA A 301 -21.28 12.43 6.61
CA ALA A 301 -21.50 11.01 6.37
C ALA A 301 -20.66 10.16 7.34
N PRO A 302 -21.08 8.92 7.65
CA PRO A 302 -20.28 8.01 8.45
C PRO A 302 -18.93 7.75 7.78
N LEU A 303 -17.84 7.89 8.54
CA LEU A 303 -16.51 7.49 8.12
C LEU A 303 -16.42 5.98 8.01
N HIS A 304 -17.00 5.27 8.98
CA HIS A 304 -17.01 3.82 9.03
C HIS A 304 -18.44 3.25 9.05
N TYR A 305 -18.60 2.01 8.60
CA TYR A 305 -19.92 1.37 8.49
C TYR A 305 -20.53 0.96 9.83
N TYR A 306 -19.71 0.87 10.89
CA TYR A 306 -20.09 0.28 12.18
C TYR A 306 -20.13 1.28 13.35
N GLU A 307 -19.80 2.55 13.11
CA GLU A 307 -19.76 3.57 14.15
C GLU A 307 -20.23 4.93 13.63
N THR A 308 -20.38 5.89 14.55
CA THR A 308 -20.93 7.22 14.26
C THR A 308 -19.85 8.27 14.01
N VAL A 309 -18.58 7.88 13.87
CA VAL A 309 -17.49 8.80 13.52
C VAL A 309 -17.76 9.37 12.13
N LYS A 310 -17.60 10.69 11.99
CA LYS A 310 -17.93 11.42 10.77
C LYS A 310 -16.74 11.47 9.82
N MET A 311 -17.03 11.53 8.51
CA MET A 311 -16.04 11.65 7.44
C MET A 311 -15.06 12.81 7.66
N SER A 312 -15.50 13.90 8.30
CA SER A 312 -14.63 15.04 8.66
C SER A 312 -13.43 14.67 9.53
N ALA A 313 -13.53 13.63 10.36
CA ALA A 313 -12.45 13.21 11.27
C ALA A 313 -11.18 12.79 10.51
N ILE A 314 -11.30 12.27 9.28
CA ILE A 314 -10.12 11.88 8.48
C ILE A 314 -9.26 13.09 8.09
N LYS A 315 -9.82 14.32 8.06
CA LYS A 315 -9.07 15.55 7.78
C LYS A 315 -8.08 15.89 8.89
N GLU A 316 -8.33 15.40 10.10
CA GLU A 316 -7.48 15.63 11.27
C GLU A 316 -6.32 14.62 11.35
N SER A 317 -6.31 13.62 10.47
CA SER A 317 -5.19 12.67 10.39
C SER A 317 -3.91 13.41 9.97
N TRP A 318 -2.96 13.46 10.89
CA TRP A 318 -1.64 14.01 10.62
C TRP A 318 -0.69 12.99 10.00
N THR A 319 -0.92 11.69 10.21
CA THR A 319 -0.04 10.60 9.75
C THR A 319 -0.19 10.29 8.26
N HIS A 320 -1.40 10.41 7.72
CA HIS A 320 -1.75 9.98 6.37
C HIS A 320 -1.91 11.15 5.39
N ASN A 321 -1.59 10.93 4.12
CA ASN A 321 -1.90 11.87 3.05
C ASN A 321 -3.06 11.34 2.20
N ILE A 322 -4.27 11.56 2.70
CA ILE A 322 -5.51 11.03 2.12
C ILE A 322 -5.71 11.46 0.67
N SER A 323 -5.27 12.67 0.31
CA SER A 323 -5.38 13.17 -1.06
C SER A 323 -4.51 12.35 -2.03
N LYS A 324 -3.25 12.10 -1.67
CA LYS A 324 -2.34 11.28 -2.48
C LYS A 324 -2.77 9.82 -2.52
N GLU A 325 -3.26 9.27 -1.41
CA GLU A 325 -3.82 7.91 -1.38
C GLU A 325 -5.04 7.77 -2.29
N LYS A 326 -5.94 8.75 -2.28
CA LYS A 326 -7.08 8.79 -3.20
C LYS A 326 -6.66 8.84 -4.66
N GLU A 327 -5.65 9.66 -4.99
CA GLU A 327 -5.10 9.71 -6.35
C GLU A 327 -4.52 8.34 -6.76
N PHE A 328 -3.77 7.70 -5.87
CA PHE A 328 -3.20 6.37 -6.10
C PHE A 328 -4.30 5.31 -6.36
N LEU A 329 -5.31 5.23 -5.50
CA LEU A 329 -6.41 4.28 -5.66
C LEU A 329 -7.16 4.49 -6.99
N ARG A 330 -7.41 5.75 -7.37
CA ARG A 330 -8.04 6.08 -8.66
C ARG A 330 -7.21 5.62 -9.84
N LYS A 331 -5.88 5.76 -9.78
CA LYS A 331 -4.98 5.25 -10.82
C LYS A 331 -5.09 3.74 -10.95
N LEU A 332 -5.16 3.00 -9.84
CA LEU A 332 -5.33 1.54 -9.86
C LEU A 332 -6.67 1.12 -10.49
N VAL A 333 -7.78 1.72 -10.07
CA VAL A 333 -9.12 1.41 -10.62
C VAL A 333 -9.17 1.76 -12.10
N LYS A 334 -8.73 2.95 -12.48
CA LYS A 334 -8.78 3.43 -13.86
C LYS A 334 -7.89 2.63 -14.82
N ALA A 335 -6.80 2.06 -14.31
CA ALA A 335 -5.94 1.15 -15.06
C ALA A 335 -6.41 -0.32 -15.05
N ASN A 336 -7.59 -0.63 -14.46
CA ASN A 336 -8.12 -1.98 -14.26
C ASN A 336 -7.17 -2.91 -13.47
N VAL A 337 -6.31 -2.34 -12.62
CA VAL A 337 -5.40 -3.10 -11.76
C VAL A 337 -6.16 -3.71 -10.58
N ILE A 338 -7.11 -2.95 -10.04
CA ILE A 338 -8.04 -3.42 -8.99
C ILE A 338 -9.48 -3.19 -9.43
N THR A 339 -10.39 -4.02 -8.94
CA THR A 339 -11.84 -3.82 -9.11
C THR A 339 -12.43 -3.16 -7.86
N ASP A 340 -13.09 -2.01 -7.98
CA ASP A 340 -13.82 -1.39 -6.87
C ASP A 340 -15.28 -1.88 -6.84
N LEU A 341 -15.59 -2.71 -5.85
CA LEU A 341 -16.91 -3.33 -5.69
C LEU A 341 -17.96 -2.36 -5.12
N THR A 342 -17.52 -1.25 -4.52
CA THR A 342 -18.40 -0.29 -3.85
C THR A 342 -18.61 1.00 -4.64
N ASN A 343 -17.81 1.23 -5.68
CA ASN A 343 -17.75 2.46 -6.48
C ASN A 343 -17.50 3.70 -5.62
N GLY A 344 -16.58 3.59 -4.65
CA GLY A 344 -16.21 4.65 -3.71
C GLY A 344 -14.97 5.45 -4.09
N ILE A 345 -14.14 4.94 -5.00
CA ILE A 345 -12.81 5.49 -5.35
C ILE A 345 -12.87 6.60 -6.42
#